data_AF-A0A7S7U4M6-F1
#
_entry.id   AF-A0A7S7U4M6-F1
#
_cell.length_a   1.000
_cell.length_b   1.000
_cell.length_c   1.000
_cell.angle_alpha   90.00
_cell.angle_beta   90.00
_cell.angle_gamma   90.00
#
_symmetry.space_group_name_H-M   'P 1'
#
loop_
_entity.id
_entity.type
_entity.pdbx_description
1 polymer ?
#
loop_
_entity_poly.entity_id
_entity_poly.type
_entity_poly.pdbx_seq_one_letter_code
_entity_poly.pdbx_strand_id
1 'polypeptide(L)'
;MHATLAAIWNRWQAYERIEARGLALLSAWLSPEQRAQFEKSNRFDVIGSESGKRYRICYGTSTNVYEVDGRDRIVVGWCFRPVGCLVAGDVMLAQKIALETNERETLMVAQPFPSTLPPRASHRPVG
;
A
#
# COMPACT_ATOMS: atom_id res chain seq x y z
N MET A 1 6.70 10.93 -29.89
CA MET A 1 7.60 9.75 -29.86
C MET A 1 6.73 8.53 -29.53
N HIS A 2 6.39 7.71 -30.54
CA HIS A 2 5.53 6.53 -30.33
C HIS A 2 6.39 5.36 -29.82
N ALA A 3 6.09 4.86 -28.62
CA ALA A 3 6.66 3.60 -28.15
C ALA A 3 6.07 2.44 -28.97
N THR A 4 6.90 1.48 -29.36
CA THR A 4 6.43 0.28 -30.05
C THR A 4 5.71 -0.65 -29.08
N LEU A 5 4.79 -1.48 -29.59
CA LEU A 5 4.11 -2.50 -28.77
C LEU A 5 5.10 -3.42 -28.04
N ALA A 6 6.23 -3.76 -28.69
CA ALA A 6 7.30 -4.55 -28.09
C ALA A 6 7.97 -3.83 -26.90
N ALA A 7 8.21 -2.51 -27.00
CA ALA A 7 8.78 -1.73 -25.89
C ALA A 7 7.81 -1.62 -24.71
N ILE A 8 6.51 -1.50 -24.97
CA ILE A 8 5.46 -1.51 -23.95
C ILE A 8 5.42 -2.88 -23.24
N TRP A 9 5.44 -3.97 -24.01
CA TRP A 9 5.44 -5.33 -23.49
C TRP A 9 6.67 -5.63 -22.63
N ASN A 10 7.86 -5.25 -23.07
CA ASN A 10 9.09 -5.44 -22.30
C ASN A 10 9.06 -4.68 -20.97
N ARG A 11 8.55 -3.43 -20.99
CA ARG A 11 8.38 -2.63 -19.77
C ARG A 11 7.38 -3.28 -18.82
N TRP A 12 6.33 -3.89 -19.36
CA TRP A 12 5.32 -4.61 -18.60
C TRP A 12 5.90 -5.84 -17.91
N GLN A 13 6.59 -6.73 -18.63
CA GLN A 13 7.24 -7.91 -18.04
C GLN A 13 8.28 -7.53 -16.98
N ALA A 14 9.05 -6.45 -17.23
CA ALA A 14 10.00 -5.94 -16.25
C ALA A 14 9.27 -5.48 -14.98
N TYR A 15 8.16 -4.75 -15.11
CA TYR A 15 7.32 -4.32 -13.99
C TYR A 15 6.76 -5.51 -13.21
N GLU A 16 6.19 -6.52 -13.87
CA GLU A 16 5.66 -7.71 -13.19
C GLU A 16 6.72 -8.42 -12.36
N ARG A 17 7.94 -8.55 -12.89
CA ARG A 17 9.04 -9.20 -12.17
C ARG A 17 9.43 -8.42 -10.92
N ILE A 18 9.52 -7.09 -10.98
CA ILE A 18 9.85 -6.28 -9.79
C ILE A 18 8.68 -6.23 -8.79
N GLU A 19 7.44 -6.17 -9.27
CA GLU A 19 6.24 -6.21 -8.43
C GLU A 19 6.13 -7.55 -7.70
N ALA A 20 6.36 -8.67 -8.38
CA ALA A 20 6.36 -9.99 -7.76
C ALA A 20 7.40 -10.09 -6.63
N ARG A 21 8.58 -9.50 -6.81
CA ARG A 21 9.62 -9.44 -5.77
C ARG A 21 9.19 -8.57 -4.58
N GLY A 22 8.60 -7.40 -4.84
CA GLY A 22 8.09 -6.52 -3.78
C GLY A 22 6.95 -7.17 -2.99
N LEU A 23 6.04 -7.87 -3.67
CA LEU A 23 4.96 -8.63 -3.04
C LEU A 23 5.47 -9.81 -2.21
N ALA A 24 6.49 -10.51 -2.67
CA ALA A 24 7.13 -11.58 -1.91
C ALA A 24 7.79 -11.03 -0.62
N LEU A 25 8.49 -9.90 -0.73
CA LEU A 25 9.09 -9.23 0.43
C LEU A 25 8.02 -8.73 1.41
N LEU A 26 6.98 -8.05 0.92
CA LEU A 26 5.83 -7.64 1.73
C LEU A 26 5.26 -8.86 2.49
N SER A 27 4.90 -9.92 1.76
CA SER A 27 4.31 -11.13 2.35
C SER A 27 5.18 -11.70 3.47
N ALA A 28 6.50 -11.78 3.28
CA ALA A 28 7.45 -12.27 4.28
C ALA A 28 7.46 -11.45 5.59
N TRP A 29 7.10 -10.15 5.53
CA TRP A 29 7.06 -9.23 6.66
C TRP A 29 5.66 -9.05 7.29
N LEU A 30 4.62 -9.62 6.69
CA LEU A 30 3.27 -9.61 7.27
C LEU A 30 3.17 -10.67 8.37
N SER A 31 2.47 -10.32 9.46
CA SER A 31 2.00 -11.31 10.42
C SER A 31 1.06 -12.34 9.74
N PRO A 32 0.83 -13.51 10.33
CA PRO A 32 -0.12 -14.48 9.78
C PRO A 32 -1.50 -13.88 9.50
N GLU A 33 -2.01 -13.03 10.39
CA GLU A 33 -3.31 -12.37 10.27
C GLU A 33 -3.30 -11.34 9.13
N GLN A 34 -2.26 -10.50 9.08
CA GLN A 34 -2.10 -9.51 8.02
C GLN A 34 -1.95 -10.17 6.64
N ARG A 35 -1.23 -11.29 6.58
CA ARG A 35 -1.07 -12.08 5.35
C ARG A 35 -2.40 -12.66 4.89
N ALA A 36 -3.17 -13.26 5.80
CA ALA A 36 -4.50 -13.79 5.49
C ALA A 36 -5.47 -12.68 5.01
N GLN A 37 -5.41 -11.48 5.60
CA GLN A 37 -6.16 -10.32 5.12
C GLN A 37 -5.73 -9.91 3.70
N PHE A 38 -4.41 -9.85 3.46
CA PHE A 38 -3.87 -9.44 2.18
C PHE A 38 -4.24 -10.41 1.06
N GLU A 39 -4.10 -11.72 1.30
CA GLU A 39 -4.49 -12.76 0.35
C GLU A 39 -6.00 -12.75 0.04
N LYS A 40 -6.83 -12.49 1.05
CA LYS A 40 -8.29 -12.48 0.90
C LYS A 40 -8.83 -11.21 0.23
N SER A 41 -8.21 -10.06 0.47
CA SER A 41 -8.85 -8.76 0.19
C SER A 41 -7.91 -7.71 -0.40
N ASN A 42 -6.68 -8.07 -0.76
CA ASN A 42 -5.65 -7.16 -1.26
C ASN A 42 -5.45 -5.94 -0.34
N ARG A 43 -5.60 -6.15 0.97
CA ARG A 43 -5.45 -5.13 2.01
C ARG A 43 -5.14 -5.79 3.34
N PHE A 44 -4.48 -5.08 4.24
CA PHE A 44 -4.23 -5.55 5.60
C PHE A 44 -4.29 -4.38 6.58
N ASP A 45 -4.59 -4.70 7.83
CA ASP A 45 -4.66 -3.72 8.91
C ASP A 45 -3.35 -3.72 9.73
N VAL A 46 -2.91 -2.54 10.14
CA VAL A 46 -1.77 -2.31 11.03
C VAL A 46 -2.22 -1.49 12.24
N ILE A 47 -1.46 -1.58 13.33
CA ILE A 47 -1.71 -0.81 14.55
C ILE A 47 -0.61 0.24 14.69
N GLY A 48 -1.02 1.50 14.86
CA GLY A 48 -0.10 2.61 15.09
C GLY A 48 0.72 2.43 16.36
N SER A 49 2.02 2.70 16.28
CA SER A 49 2.96 2.49 17.38
C SER A 49 2.69 3.35 18.62
N GLU A 50 2.06 4.51 18.45
CA GLU A 50 1.91 5.51 19.52
C GLU A 50 0.46 5.63 20.00
N SER A 51 -0.47 5.71 19.06
CA SER A 51 -1.89 5.94 19.37
C SER A 51 -2.69 4.66 19.57
N GLY A 52 -2.18 3.53 19.09
CA GLY A 52 -2.94 2.26 19.01
C GLY A 52 -4.08 2.29 18.00
N LYS A 53 -4.19 3.34 17.17
CA LYS A 53 -5.19 3.41 16.09
C LYS A 53 -4.93 2.33 15.05
N ARG A 54 -6.01 1.90 14.41
CA ARG A 54 -5.95 0.92 13.33
C ARG A 54 -5.92 1.63 11.99
N TYR A 55 -5.00 1.22 11.12
CA TYR A 55 -4.88 1.70 9.76
C TYR A 55 -5.00 0.55 8.78
N ARG A 56 -5.82 0.71 7.74
CA ARG A 56 -5.99 -0.25 6.66
C ARG A 56 -5.17 0.19 5.46
N ILE A 57 -4.19 -0.63 5.08
CA ILE A 57 -3.36 -0.43 3.89
C ILE A 57 -3.93 -1.29 2.76
N CYS A 58 -4.49 -0.64 1.76
CA CYS A 58 -4.99 -1.26 0.53
C CYS A 58 -3.89 -1.37 -0.52
N TYR A 59 -4.02 -2.34 -1.43
CA TYR A 59 -3.10 -2.49 -2.55
C TYR A 59 -3.02 -1.22 -3.40
N GLY A 60 -1.80 -0.73 -3.62
CA GLY A 60 -1.53 0.48 -4.39
C GLY A 60 -0.26 1.19 -3.92
N THR A 61 -0.01 2.37 -4.50
CA THR A 61 1.19 3.17 -4.18
C THR A 61 0.88 4.54 -3.57
N SER A 62 -0.38 4.97 -3.57
CA SER A 62 -0.82 6.27 -3.07
C SER A 62 -2.30 6.22 -2.70
N THR A 63 -2.75 7.14 -1.84
CA THR A 63 -4.16 7.24 -1.42
C THR A 63 -4.75 5.86 -1.09
N ASN A 64 -4.01 5.08 -0.30
CA ASN A 64 -4.29 3.67 -0.04
C ASN A 64 -4.23 3.31 1.45
N VAL A 65 -3.92 4.27 2.32
CA VAL A 65 -3.92 4.08 3.78
C VAL A 65 -5.12 4.80 4.36
N TYR A 66 -5.90 4.10 5.18
CA TYR A 66 -7.11 4.59 5.80
C TYR A 66 -7.08 4.38 7.30
N GLU A 67 -7.34 5.42 8.08
CA GLU A 67 -7.63 5.25 9.51
C GLU A 67 -9.02 4.61 9.68
N VAL A 68 -9.11 3.57 10.50
CA VAL A 68 -10.31 2.78 10.72
C VAL A 68 -10.70 2.80 12.20
N ASP A 69 -11.96 3.12 12.50
CA ASP A 69 -12.47 3.13 13.86
C ASP A 69 -12.74 1.72 14.42
N GLY A 70 -13.17 1.67 15.69
CA GLY A 70 -13.54 0.41 16.38
C GLY A 70 -14.77 -0.30 15.80
N ARG A 71 -15.50 0.32 14.85
CA ARG A 71 -16.66 -0.24 14.15
C ARG A 71 -16.36 -0.58 12.69
N ASP A 72 -15.08 -0.66 12.33
CA ASP A 72 -14.59 -0.90 10.96
C ASP A 72 -14.96 0.19 9.94
N ARG A 73 -15.25 1.41 10.40
CA ARG A 73 -15.57 2.53 9.51
C ARG A 73 -14.32 3.32 9.19
N ILE A 74 -14.19 3.74 7.93
CA ILE A 74 -13.13 4.64 7.51
C ILE A 74 -13.40 6.03 8.09
N VAL A 75 -12.42 6.57 8.81
CA VAL A 75 -12.46 7.92 9.38
C VAL A 75 -11.90 8.93 8.38
N VAL A 76 -10.65 8.70 7.96
CA VAL A 76 -9.90 9.59 7.05
C VAL A 76 -8.85 8.77 6.29
N GLY A 77 -8.51 9.22 5.09
CA GLY A 77 -7.37 8.69 4.34
C GLY A 77 -6.08 9.45 4.64
N TRP A 78 -4.96 8.73 4.68
CA TRP A 78 -3.62 9.32 4.84
C TRP A 78 -2.75 8.97 3.64
N CYS A 79 -2.20 9.98 2.96
CA CYS A 79 -1.30 9.79 1.83
C CYS A 79 0.14 10.13 2.22
N PHE A 80 0.96 9.09 2.37
CA PHE A 80 2.40 9.15 2.54
C PHE A 80 3.02 7.96 1.83
N ARG A 81 4.21 8.13 1.26
CA ARG A 81 4.91 7.08 0.51
C ARG A 81 6.41 7.41 0.43
N PRO A 82 7.27 6.39 0.30
CA PRO A 82 8.67 6.61 -0.04
C PRO A 82 8.81 7.40 -1.36
N VAL A 83 9.89 8.17 -1.46
CA VAL A 83 10.26 8.91 -2.67
C VAL A 83 10.75 7.92 -3.73
N GLY A 84 10.29 8.11 -4.97
CA GLY A 84 10.73 7.34 -6.14
C GLY A 84 9.66 6.44 -6.76
N CYS A 85 10.04 5.78 -7.85
CA CYS A 85 9.19 4.88 -8.64
C CYS A 85 9.29 3.44 -8.11
N LEU A 86 8.67 3.18 -6.96
CA LEU A 86 8.63 1.86 -6.33
C LEU A 86 7.35 1.09 -6.67
N VAL A 87 7.46 -0.23 -6.66
CA VAL A 87 6.34 -1.17 -6.84
C VAL A 87 5.41 -1.14 -5.63
N ALA A 88 4.15 -1.57 -5.80
CA ALA A 88 3.16 -1.47 -4.73
C ALA A 88 3.55 -2.28 -3.50
N GLY A 89 4.12 -3.48 -3.67
CA GLY A 89 4.63 -4.29 -2.56
C GLY A 89 5.64 -3.54 -1.66
N ASP A 90 6.63 -2.87 -2.26
CA ASP A 90 7.65 -2.11 -1.51
C ASP A 90 7.05 -0.88 -0.83
N VAL A 91 6.15 -0.16 -1.52
CA VAL A 91 5.46 1.00 -0.94
C VAL A 91 4.62 0.61 0.26
N MET A 92 3.82 -0.45 0.14
CA MET A 92 2.95 -0.95 1.22
C MET A 92 3.77 -1.46 2.41
N LEU A 93 4.92 -2.10 2.18
CA LEU A 93 5.82 -2.51 3.24
C LEU A 93 6.43 -1.30 3.97
N ALA A 94 6.88 -0.30 3.23
CA ALA A 94 7.38 0.94 3.83
C ALA A 94 6.28 1.64 4.66
N GLN A 95 5.04 1.66 4.18
CA GLN A 95 3.90 2.24 4.90
C GLN A 95 3.59 1.48 6.20
N LYS A 96 3.62 0.13 6.16
CA LYS A 96 3.49 -0.72 7.35
C LYS A 96 4.54 -0.37 8.39
N ILE A 97 5.82 -0.40 8.00
CA ILE A 97 6.95 -0.12 8.91
C ILE A 97 6.80 1.28 9.51
N ALA A 98 6.49 2.28 8.70
CA ALA A 98 6.31 3.67 9.15
C ALA A 98 5.23 3.79 10.23
N LEU A 99 4.07 3.18 10.03
CA LEU A 99 2.97 3.23 11.01
C LEU A 99 3.23 2.41 12.27
N GLU A 100 3.85 1.23 12.15
CA GLU A 100 4.08 0.34 13.29
C GLU A 100 5.33 0.70 14.10
N THR A 101 6.18 1.62 13.64
CA THR A 101 7.42 2.00 14.33
C THR A 101 7.59 3.50 14.58
N ASN A 102 6.95 4.37 13.79
CA ASN A 102 7.14 5.82 13.86
C ASN A 102 5.87 6.57 13.40
N GLU A 103 4.74 6.19 13.98
CA GLU A 103 3.41 6.66 13.59
C GLU A 103 3.32 8.19 13.56
N ARG A 104 3.79 8.88 14.59
CA ARG A 104 3.59 10.34 14.70
C ARG A 104 4.35 11.11 13.64
N GLU A 105 5.63 10.81 13.43
CA GLU A 105 6.40 11.48 12.37
C GLU A 105 5.83 11.17 10.99
N THR A 106 5.34 9.94 10.79
CA THR A 106 4.65 9.53 9.57
C THR A 106 3.41 10.39 9.31
N LEU A 107 2.56 10.60 10.32
CA LEU A 107 1.35 11.41 10.18
C LEU A 107 1.63 12.91 10.05
N MET A 108 2.75 13.41 10.58
CA MET A 108 3.15 14.81 10.41
C MET A 108 3.46 15.18 8.95
N VAL A 109 3.93 14.23 8.15
CA VAL A 109 4.24 14.43 6.72
C VAL A 109 3.15 13.89 5.78
N ALA A 110 2.13 13.21 6.32
CA ALA A 110 1.05 12.64 5.55
C ALA A 110 0.05 13.71 5.10
N GLN A 111 -0.42 13.61 3.85
CA GLN A 111 -1.50 14.44 3.35
C GLN A 111 -2.85 13.76 3.60
N PRO A 112 -3.80 14.38 4.33
CA PRO A 112 -5.12 13.79 4.53
C PRO A 112 -5.93 13.84 3.22
N PHE A 113 -6.81 12.84 3.03
CA PHE A 113 -7.74 12.81 1.91
C PHE A 113 -9.13 12.29 2.33
N PRO A 114 -10.21 12.68 1.61
CA PRO A 114 -11.57 12.24 1.94
C PRO A 114 -11.73 10.72 1.97
N SER A 115 -12.44 10.20 2.98
CA SER A 115 -12.75 8.78 3.14
C SER A 115 -13.59 8.18 2.00
N THR A 116 -14.22 9.04 1.19
CA THR A 116 -15.00 8.67 0.01
C THR A 116 -14.14 8.31 -1.20
N LEU A 117 -12.84 8.65 -1.19
CA LEU A 117 -11.95 8.27 -2.28
C LEU A 117 -11.61 6.78 -2.18
N PRO A 118 -11.87 5.99 -3.23
CA PRO A 118 -11.46 4.59 -3.25
C PRO A 118 -9.94 4.48 -3.30
N PRO A 119 -9.37 3.33 -2.86
CA PRO A 119 -7.94 3.10 -3.00
C PRO A 119 -7.54 3.22 -4.47
N ARG A 120 -6.47 3.96 -4.77
CA ARG A 120 -5.90 3.94 -6.13
C ARG A 120 -5.16 2.62 -6.31
N ALA A 121 -5.91 1.59 -6.71
CA ALA A 121 -5.31 0.39 -7.25
C ALA A 121 -4.57 0.77 -8.53
N SER A 122 -3.26 0.53 -8.58
CA SER A 122 -2.64 0.26 -9.88
C SER A 122 -3.38 -0.96 -10.42
N HIS A 123 -4.12 -0.78 -11.51
CA HIS A 123 -4.77 -1.90 -12.21
C HIS A 123 -3.77 -3.06 -12.25
N ARG A 124 -4.09 -4.21 -11.63
CA ARG A 124 -3.47 -5.44 -12.11
C ARG A 124 -3.88 -5.49 -13.58
N PRO A 125 -2.92 -5.54 -14.52
CA PRO A 125 -3.26 -5.99 -15.85
C PRO A 125 -3.88 -7.37 -15.65
N VAL A 126 -5.08 -7.54 -16.17
CA VAL A 126 -5.78 -8.82 -16.18
C VAL A 126 -4.81 -9.84 -16.78
N GLY A 127 -4.45 -10.85 -15.99
CA GLY A 127 -3.78 -12.05 -16.49
C GLY A 127 -4.77 -12.92 -17.24
#